data_AF-A0A673HNF9-F1
#
_entry.id   AF-A0A673HNF9-F1
#
_cell.length_a   1.000
_cell.length_b   1.000
_cell.length_c   1.000
_cell.angle_alpha   90.00
_cell.angle_beta   90.00
_cell.angle_gamma   90.00
#
_symmetry.space_group_name_H-M   'P 1'
#
loop_
_entity.id
_entity.type
_entity.pdbx_description
1 polymer ?
#
loop_
_entity_poly.entity_id
_entity_poly.type
_entity_poly.pdbx_seq_one_letter_code
_entity_poly.pdbx_strand_id
1 'polypeptide(L)'
;MEDLKHELHQTRRILSRKKSDGQKVPVTLMEFTRFLEPFKEVFFELFRLTKIAVVLPVSSASCERSFSTLKLVKTHLRSTMSDSRLSNLAVLSIESERSKALDMDAFIKRFSAQHGNRRIQLF
;
A
#
# COMPACT_ATOMS: atom_id res chain seq x y z
N MET A 1 24.21 -12.90 -3.62
CA MET A 1 24.65 -11.77 -4.51
C MET A 1 24.97 -12.24 -5.92
N GLU A 2 25.53 -13.45 -6.11
CA GLU A 2 25.75 -13.99 -7.46
C GLU A 2 24.44 -14.27 -8.21
N ASP A 3 23.42 -14.81 -7.55
CA ASP A 3 22.13 -15.13 -8.22
C ASP A 3 21.46 -13.88 -8.81
N LEU A 4 21.42 -12.78 -8.05
CA LEU A 4 20.88 -11.51 -8.54
C LEU A 4 21.69 -10.96 -9.74
N LYS A 5 23.02 -11.13 -9.76
CA LYS A 5 23.84 -10.73 -10.92
C LYS A 5 23.50 -11.55 -12.15
N HIS A 6 23.30 -12.87 -11.99
CA HIS A 6 22.90 -13.75 -13.08
C HIS A 6 21.49 -13.39 -13.59
N GLU A 7 20.53 -13.19 -12.69
CA GLU A 7 19.16 -12.76 -13.02
C GLU A 7 19.15 -11.44 -13.79
N LEU A 8 19.94 -10.44 -13.34
CA LEU A 8 20.09 -9.16 -14.02
C LEU A 8 20.70 -9.33 -15.42
N HIS A 9 21.74 -10.14 -15.54
CA HIS A 9 22.37 -10.41 -16.83
C HIS A 9 21.40 -11.05 -17.82
N GLN A 10 20.64 -12.07 -17.40
CA GLN A 10 19.65 -12.72 -18.26
C GLN A 10 18.50 -11.78 -18.62
N THR A 11 17.98 -11.03 -17.65
CA THR A 11 16.90 -10.07 -17.87
C THR A 11 17.32 -8.97 -18.85
N ARG A 12 18.56 -8.47 -18.73
CA ARG A 12 19.14 -7.51 -19.68
C ARG A 12 19.20 -8.07 -21.09
N ARG A 13 19.59 -9.34 -21.27
CA ARG A 13 19.59 -10.00 -22.60
C ARG A 13 18.18 -10.10 -23.18
N ILE A 14 17.19 -10.44 -22.36
CA ILE A 14 15.78 -10.52 -22.80
C ILE A 14 15.28 -9.14 -23.25
N LEU A 15 15.57 -8.09 -22.48
CA LEU A 15 15.20 -6.71 -22.83
C LEU A 15 15.89 -6.24 -24.12
N SER A 16 17.18 -6.53 -24.29
CA SER A 16 17.92 -6.19 -25.52
C SER A 16 17.34 -6.90 -26.75
N ARG A 17 16.99 -8.18 -26.63
CA ARG A 17 16.33 -8.93 -27.71
C ARG A 17 14.98 -8.33 -28.08
N LYS A 18 14.17 -8.00 -27.07
CA LYS A 18 12.85 -7.38 -27.25
C LYS A 18 12.94 -6.02 -27.94
N LYS A 19 13.98 -5.23 -27.64
CA LYS A 19 14.27 -3.96 -28.32
C LYS A 19 14.63 -4.15 -29.79
N SER A 20 15.45 -5.15 -30.11
CA SER A 20 15.80 -5.49 -31.50
C SER A 20 14.61 -5.99 -32.31
N ASP A 21 13.66 -6.66 -31.65
CA ASP A 21 12.41 -7.16 -32.25
C ASP A 21 11.31 -6.09 -32.38
N GLY A 22 11.65 -4.81 -32.08
CA GLY A 22 10.70 -3.69 -32.13
C GLY A 22 9.60 -3.71 -31.06
N GLN A 23 9.65 -4.64 -30.12
CA GLN A 23 8.66 -4.76 -29.07
C GLN A 23 8.86 -3.71 -27.97
N LYS A 24 7.74 -3.28 -27.38
CA LYS A 24 7.72 -2.29 -26.29
C LYS A 24 8.47 -2.84 -25.07
N VAL A 25 9.50 -2.12 -24.65
CA VAL A 25 10.29 -2.39 -23.45
C VAL A 25 9.60 -1.68 -22.27
N PRO A 26 9.48 -2.32 -21.09
CA PRO A 26 8.93 -1.65 -19.91
C PRO A 26 9.78 -0.43 -19.54
N VAL A 27 9.15 0.73 -19.43
CA VAL A 27 9.80 2.02 -19.13
C VAL A 27 9.64 2.36 -17.66
N THR A 28 8.48 2.01 -17.08
CA THR A 28 8.19 2.25 -15.67
C THR A 28 8.53 1.02 -14.82
N LEU A 29 8.94 1.23 -13.57
CA LEU A 29 9.18 0.15 -12.60
C LEU A 29 7.95 -0.78 -12.45
N MET A 30 6.74 -0.21 -12.52
CA MET A 30 5.47 -0.95 -12.48
C MET A 30 5.23 -1.82 -13.72
N GLU A 31 5.62 -1.34 -14.91
CA GLU A 31 5.54 -2.14 -16.13
C GLU A 31 6.57 -3.27 -16.09
N PHE A 32 7.73 -3.00 -15.49
CA PHE A 32 8.80 -3.97 -15.32
C PHE A 32 8.43 -5.07 -14.30
N THR A 33 7.81 -4.72 -13.16
CA THR A 33 7.28 -5.73 -12.22
C THR A 33 6.22 -6.60 -12.88
N ARG A 34 5.29 -6.02 -13.63
CA ARG A 34 4.26 -6.77 -14.38
C ARG A 34 4.86 -7.68 -15.44
N PHE A 35 5.95 -7.25 -16.09
CA PHE A 35 6.69 -8.07 -17.04
C PHE A 35 7.37 -9.28 -16.38
N LEU A 36 7.89 -9.13 -15.16
CA LEU A 36 8.57 -10.20 -14.43
C LEU A 36 7.61 -11.17 -13.73
N GLU A 37 6.34 -10.80 -13.53
CA GLU A 37 5.37 -11.60 -12.78
C GLU A 37 5.17 -13.04 -13.32
N PRO A 38 5.09 -13.29 -14.63
CA PRO A 38 5.03 -14.65 -15.18
C PRO A 38 6.30 -15.47 -14.93
N PHE A 39 7.43 -14.81 -14.68
CA PHE A 39 8.75 -15.41 -14.51
C PHE A 39 9.26 -15.34 -13.07
N LYS A 40 8.38 -15.08 -12.10
CA LYS A 40 8.70 -14.88 -10.68
C LYS A 40 9.48 -16.00 -10.02
N GLU A 41 9.42 -17.22 -10.55
CA GLU A 41 10.14 -18.39 -10.05
C GLU A 41 11.58 -18.45 -10.57
N VAL A 42 11.82 -17.91 -11.77
CA VAL A 42 13.15 -17.87 -12.41
C VAL A 42 13.93 -16.61 -12.01
N PHE A 43 13.23 -15.51 -11.77
CA PHE A 43 13.80 -14.22 -11.36
C PHE A 43 13.33 -13.84 -9.95
N PHE A 44 13.57 -14.71 -8.98
CA PHE A 44 13.01 -14.57 -7.63
C PHE A 44 13.56 -13.33 -6.91
N GLU A 45 14.87 -13.14 -6.92
CA GLU A 45 15.51 -12.03 -6.20
C GLU A 45 15.18 -10.69 -6.86
N LEU A 46 15.21 -10.63 -8.19
CA LEU A 46 14.88 -9.44 -8.96
C LEU A 46 13.39 -9.07 -8.83
N PHE A 47 12.48 -10.05 -8.86
CA PHE A 47 11.06 -9.80 -8.66
C PHE A 47 10.74 -9.33 -7.24
N ARG A 48 11.43 -9.87 -6.24
CA ARG A 48 11.32 -9.41 -4.85
C ARG A 48 11.81 -7.97 -4.70
N LEU A 49 12.98 -7.64 -5.26
CA LEU A 49 13.56 -6.30 -5.19
C LEU A 49 12.67 -5.26 -5.86
N THR A 50 12.16 -5.58 -7.05
CA THR A 50 11.28 -4.67 -7.81
C THR A 50 9.95 -4.44 -7.09
N LYS A 51 9.36 -5.46 -6.44
CA LYS A 51 8.18 -5.27 -5.59
C LYS A 51 8.45 -4.36 -4.40
N ILE A 52 9.58 -4.52 -3.72
CA ILE A 52 9.96 -3.62 -2.62
C ILE A 52 10.10 -2.19 -3.16
N ALA A 53 10.82 -2.02 -4.28
CA ALA A 53 11.04 -0.70 -4.87
C ALA A 53 9.74 0.00 -5.34
N VAL A 54 8.73 -0.75 -5.79
CA VAL A 54 7.41 -0.19 -6.14
C VAL A 54 6.62 0.26 -4.90
N VAL A 55 6.76 -0.44 -3.78
CA VAL A 55 6.05 -0.13 -2.52
C VAL A 55 6.77 0.97 -1.73
N LEU A 56 8.07 1.13 -1.93
CA LEU A 56 8.83 2.19 -1.27
C LEU A 56 8.26 3.56 -1.68
N PRO A 57 7.86 4.40 -0.71
CA PRO A 57 7.40 5.74 -1.02
C PRO A 57 8.58 6.54 -1.58
N VAL A 58 8.51 6.88 -2.86
CA VAL A 58 9.52 7.72 -3.53
C VAL A 58 9.47 9.17 -3.01
N SER A 59 8.38 9.56 -2.35
CA SER A 59 8.13 10.92 -1.87
C SER A 59 7.68 10.97 -0.41
N SER A 60 8.17 11.95 0.34
CA SER A 60 7.70 12.31 1.68
C SER A 60 6.27 12.85 1.69
N ALA A 61 5.73 13.26 0.53
CA ALA A 61 4.41 13.90 0.43
C ALA A 61 3.28 13.02 1.00
N SER A 62 3.38 11.70 0.86
CA SER A 62 2.37 10.80 1.46
C SER A 62 2.42 10.82 2.98
N CYS A 63 3.63 10.78 3.55
CA CYS A 63 3.82 10.88 5.00
C CYS A 63 3.38 12.25 5.52
N GLU A 64 3.74 13.33 4.84
CA GLU A 64 3.35 14.70 5.19
C GLU A 64 1.82 14.88 5.17
N ARG A 65 1.13 14.32 4.17
CA ARG A 65 -0.34 14.28 4.14
C ARG A 65 -0.90 13.50 5.34
N SER A 66 -0.34 12.34 5.68
CA SER A 66 -0.76 11.55 6.85
C SER A 66 -0.53 12.30 8.17
N PHE A 67 0.59 13.03 8.33
CA PHE A 67 0.83 13.84 9.52
C PHE A 67 -0.06 15.09 9.57
N SER A 68 -0.35 15.71 8.43
CA SER A 68 -1.28 16.83 8.33
C SER A 68 -2.70 16.43 8.75
N THR A 69 -3.18 15.27 8.26
CA THR A 69 -4.48 14.71 8.68
C THR A 69 -4.48 14.33 10.17
N LEU A 70 -3.41 13.72 10.68
CA LEU A 70 -3.28 13.42 12.10
C LEU A 70 -3.34 14.68 12.97
N LYS A 71 -2.75 15.80 12.52
CA LYS A 71 -2.82 17.09 13.22
C LYS A 71 -4.25 17.64 13.30
N LEU A 72 -5.10 17.33 12.32
CA LEU A 72 -6.54 17.68 12.36
C LEU A 72 -7.31 16.78 13.34
N VAL A 73 -6.93 15.50 13.47
CA VAL A 73 -7.56 14.55 14.41
C VAL A 73 -7.14 14.82 15.85
N LYS A 74 -5.84 15.06 16.09
CA LYS A 74 -5.24 15.36 17.40
C LYS A 74 -5.09 16.87 17.56
N THR A 75 -6.19 17.53 17.92
CA THR A 75 -6.17 18.96 18.24
C THR A 75 -5.76 19.21 19.70
N HIS A 76 -5.33 20.44 20.00
CA HIS A 76 -4.93 20.84 21.35
C HIS A 76 -6.05 20.63 22.39
N LEU A 77 -7.31 20.84 22.00
CA LEU A 77 -8.49 20.63 22.84
C LEU A 77 -8.83 19.14 23.06
N ARG A 78 -8.25 18.22 22.29
CA ARG A 78 -8.50 16.77 22.34
C ARG A 78 -7.29 16.00 22.90
N SER A 79 -6.64 16.56 23.92
CA SER A 79 -5.41 16.02 24.51
C SER A 79 -5.61 14.78 25.39
N THR A 80 -6.83 14.50 25.86
CA THR A 80 -7.15 13.41 26.80
C THR A 80 -7.57 12.09 26.13
N MET A 81 -7.38 11.97 24.82
CA MET A 81 -7.79 10.80 24.04
C MET A 81 -6.80 9.64 24.17
N SER A 82 -7.30 8.41 24.33
CA SER A 82 -6.44 7.22 24.36
C SER A 82 -5.73 7.02 23.01
N ASP A 83 -4.50 6.46 23.06
CA ASP A 83 -3.72 6.16 21.86
C ASP A 83 -4.43 5.18 20.93
N SER A 84 -5.16 4.20 21.49
CA SER A 84 -5.96 3.26 20.71
C SER A 84 -7.05 3.95 19.90
N ARG A 85 -7.78 4.87 20.52
CA ARG A 85 -8.83 5.63 19.83
C ARG A 85 -8.21 6.57 18.80
N LEU A 86 -7.06 7.19 19.11
CA LEU A 86 -6.35 8.10 18.20
C LEU A 86 -5.89 7.37 16.94
N SER A 87 -5.27 6.20 17.12
CA SER A 87 -4.82 5.36 16.02
C SER A 87 -6.00 4.97 15.12
N ASN A 88 -7.12 4.50 15.69
CA ASN A 88 -8.31 4.13 14.94
C ASN A 88 -8.89 5.31 14.12
N LEU A 89 -9.00 6.50 14.72
CA LEU A 89 -9.47 7.69 13.99
C LEU A 89 -8.48 8.16 12.92
N ALA A 90 -7.17 8.04 13.17
CA ALA A 90 -6.15 8.40 12.21
C ALA A 90 -6.24 7.52 10.96
N VAL A 91 -6.39 6.20 11.12
CA VAL A 91 -6.56 5.27 9.99
C VAL A 91 -7.79 5.64 9.16
N LEU A 92 -8.94 5.86 9.80
CA LEU A 92 -10.16 6.26 9.10
C LEU A 92 -10.03 7.60 8.36
N SER A 93 -9.28 8.54 8.93
CA SER A 93 -9.10 9.89 8.36
C SER A 93 -8.07 9.92 7.23
N ILE A 94 -6.97 9.15 7.35
CA ILE A 94 -5.95 9.01 6.31
C ILE A 94 -6.56 8.28 5.11
N GLU A 95 -7.23 7.15 5.36
CA GLU A 95 -7.90 6.34 4.34
C GLU A 95 -9.35 6.80 4.13
N SER A 96 -9.57 8.12 4.06
CA SER A 96 -10.92 8.70 4.04
C SER A 96 -11.76 8.28 2.84
N GLU A 97 -11.15 8.08 1.68
CA GLU A 97 -11.85 7.60 0.47
C GLU A 97 -12.39 6.18 0.68
N ARG A 98 -11.56 5.26 1.18
CA ARG A 98 -11.95 3.89 1.48
C ARG A 98 -12.98 3.85 2.61
N SER A 99 -12.82 4.70 3.62
CA SER A 99 -13.74 4.79 4.75
C SER A 99 -15.13 5.27 4.33
N LYS A 100 -15.21 6.20 3.38
CA LYS A 100 -16.48 6.66 2.79
C LYS A 100 -17.13 5.61 1.89
N ALA A 101 -16.35 4.73 1.29
CA ALA A 101 -16.85 3.62 0.47
C ALA A 101 -17.38 2.43 1.30
N LEU A 102 -17.27 2.46 2.63
CA LEU A 102 -17.81 1.42 3.48
C LEU A 102 -19.34 1.47 3.51
N ASP A 103 -19.97 0.30 3.40
CA ASP A 103 -21.42 0.14 3.58
C ASP A 103 -21.78 0.26 5.07
N MET A 104 -22.38 1.40 5.41
CA MET A 104 -22.80 1.71 6.78
C MET A 104 -23.95 0.81 7.24
N ASP A 105 -24.84 0.37 6.36
CA ASP A 105 -25.95 -0.50 6.72
C ASP A 105 -25.45 -1.90 7.06
N ALA A 106 -24.50 -2.42 6.28
CA ALA A 106 -23.82 -3.68 6.60
C ALA A 106 -23.04 -3.57 7.92
N PHE A 107 -22.37 -2.44 8.16
CA PHE A 107 -21.66 -2.19 9.42
C PHE A 107 -22.61 -2.18 10.62
N ILE A 108 -23.73 -1.45 10.54
CA ILE A 108 -24.73 -1.37 11.61
C ILE A 108 -25.31 -2.75 11.91
N LYS A 109 -25.66 -3.54 10.87
CA LYS A 109 -26.16 -4.91 11.05
C LYS A 109 -25.14 -5.79 11.77
N ARG A 110 -23.88 -5.73 11.34
CA ARG A 110 -22.79 -6.50 11.96
C ARG A 110 -22.54 -6.08 13.40
N PHE A 111 -22.51 -4.77 13.67
CA PHE A 111 -22.34 -4.23 15.02
C PHE A 111 -23.49 -4.68 15.94
N SER A 112 -24.74 -4.53 15.49
CA SER A 112 -25.93 -4.95 16.24
C SER A 112 -25.90 -6.44 16.57
N ALA A 113 -25.54 -7.29 15.60
CA ALA A 113 -25.46 -8.74 15.78
C ALA A 113 -24.37 -9.15 16.78
N GLN A 114 -23.22 -8.46 16.80
CA GLN A 114 -22.08 -8.82 17.65
C GLN A 114 -22.11 -8.20 19.03
N HIS A 115 -22.64 -6.98 19.18
CA HIS A 115 -22.51 -6.21 20.41
C HIS A 115 -23.64 -6.47 21.41
N GLY A 116 -24.77 -7.05 20.96
CA GLY A 116 -25.93 -7.41 21.80
C GLY A 116 -26.66 -6.24 22.49
N ASN A 117 -26.09 -5.03 22.40
CA ASN A 117 -26.54 -3.82 23.06
C ASN A 117 -26.97 -2.78 22.03
N ARG A 118 -28.15 -2.18 22.24
CA ARG A 118 -28.67 -1.06 21.43
C ARG A 118 -27.94 0.27 21.64
N ARG A 119 -26.97 0.31 22.56
CA ARG A 119 -26.17 1.49 22.90
C ARG A 119 -24.71 1.24 22.60
N ILE A 120 -24.08 2.18 21.93
CA ILE A 120 -22.62 2.21 21.75
C ILE A 120 -22.02 2.58 23.11
N GLN A 121 -21.33 1.65 23.76
CA GLN A 121 -20.52 1.96 24.93
C GLN A 121 -19.26 2.69 24.46
N LEU A 122 -19.30 4.01 24.56
CA LEU A 122 -18.13 4.86 24.39
C LEU A 122 -17.52 5.03 25.78
N PHE A 123 -16.72 4.03 26.18
CA PHE A 123 -15.99 3.94 27.45
C PHE A 123 -16.86 3.76 28.71
#